data_AF-A0A1G6MZN8-F1
#
_entry.id   AF-A0A1G6MZN8-F1
#
_cell.length_a   1.000
_cell.length_b   1.000
_cell.length_c   1.000
_cell.angle_alpha   90.00
_cell.angle_beta   90.00
_cell.angle_gamma   90.00
#
_symmetry.space_group_name_H-M   'P 1'
#
loop_
_entity.id
_entity.type
_entity.pdbx_description
1 polymer ?
#
loop_
_entity_poly.entity_id
_entity_poly.type
_entity_poly.pdbx_seq_one_letter_code
_entity_poly.pdbx_strand_id
1 'polypeptide(L)'
;MPNENDKLKNIYKLRNQFKKDLSKKGINYESNEEMKKKKTTIYNYDLESNTLNIPIIKLKTWMDFVIYDINISDEKLSLYFENRLSSKSPSEYNNQFGLMHLLRNDFEKAENFFLSGRDIESLFNLGVLKVFRGDQDKLKFAKSLVEKKKNSYYPYFLMGLIFLKENKFEYAYKFIKIAGELSNYTFVNMAINLYNKNFKEVGSLISKAFLEGRAKKTVSLFIYYNSQFTKDVDKSTSALSAVKKDEFPCTKCIQAFNSNKSDYSIENYCLFSNKIFSYVDQNKIKIGVADNFENNFLKFYNMKNYKGADSIFDKMVEMFGSLDIVLFKTKVNLVKKGLKTNGFFNEDSGYRIRLKGPNYSEELNKIIDGFSRKYRSYFDFIIDIPFYESLRLLYGWKTCKRIYK
;
A
#
# COMPACT_ATOMS: atom_id res chain seq x y z
N MET A 1 -31.66 -6.28 -41.08
CA MET A 1 -31.25 -7.21 -40.01
C MET A 1 -31.80 -6.69 -38.69
N PRO A 2 -32.54 -7.47 -37.88
CA PRO A 2 -33.19 -6.94 -36.68
C PRO A 2 -32.13 -6.65 -35.60
N ASN A 3 -32.22 -5.45 -35.02
CA ASN A 3 -31.26 -4.83 -34.12
C ASN A 3 -31.10 -5.66 -32.81
N GLU A 4 -29.89 -6.09 -32.45
CA GLU A 4 -29.60 -6.92 -31.26
C GLU A 4 -30.14 -6.32 -29.95
N ASN A 5 -30.26 -5.00 -29.91
CA ASN A 5 -30.77 -4.25 -28.77
C ASN A 5 -32.27 -4.51 -28.50
N ASP A 6 -33.06 -4.80 -29.53
CA ASP A 6 -34.49 -5.10 -29.39
C ASP A 6 -34.73 -6.54 -28.90
N LYS A 7 -33.85 -7.48 -29.29
CA LYS A 7 -33.84 -8.83 -28.71
C LYS A 7 -33.51 -8.78 -27.23
N LEU A 8 -32.51 -7.99 -26.83
CA LEU A 8 -32.14 -7.83 -25.42
C LEU A 8 -33.28 -7.22 -24.59
N LYS A 9 -33.92 -6.15 -25.09
CA LYS A 9 -35.10 -5.54 -24.44
C LYS A 9 -36.27 -6.51 -24.28
N ASN A 10 -36.53 -7.35 -25.28
CA ASN A 10 -37.59 -8.34 -25.21
C ASN A 10 -37.28 -9.44 -24.18
N ILE A 11 -36.01 -9.85 -24.05
CA ILE A 11 -35.57 -10.81 -23.02
C ILE A 11 -35.77 -10.23 -21.61
N TYR A 12 -35.45 -8.94 -21.39
CA TYR A 12 -35.68 -8.29 -20.09
C TYR A 12 -37.17 -8.14 -19.76
N LYS A 13 -38.02 -7.84 -20.76
CA LYS A 13 -39.47 -7.78 -20.56
C LYS A 13 -40.06 -9.15 -20.20
N LEU A 14 -39.67 -10.21 -20.91
CA LEU A 14 -40.05 -11.59 -20.59
C LEU A 14 -39.61 -11.98 -19.16
N ARG A 15 -38.37 -11.68 -18.79
CA ARG A 15 -37.84 -11.94 -17.43
C ARG A 15 -38.67 -11.24 -16.34
N ASN A 16 -39.11 -10.02 -16.59
CA ASN A 16 -39.92 -9.26 -15.63
C ASN A 16 -41.37 -9.75 -15.55
N GLN A 17 -41.95 -10.22 -16.65
CA GLN A 17 -43.25 -10.90 -16.65
C GLN A 17 -43.19 -12.22 -15.87
N PHE A 18 -42.18 -13.05 -16.11
CA PHE A 18 -41.97 -14.29 -15.35
C PHE A 18 -41.82 -14.04 -13.85
N LYS A 19 -41.10 -12.98 -13.44
CA LYS A 19 -40.98 -12.62 -12.01
C LYS A 19 -42.33 -12.23 -11.38
N LYS A 20 -43.18 -11.51 -12.11
CA LYS A 20 -44.52 -11.11 -11.63
C LYS A 20 -45.48 -12.30 -11.55
N ASP A 21 -45.37 -13.26 -12.46
CA ASP A 21 -46.24 -14.45 -12.44
C ASP A 21 -45.80 -15.45 -11.35
N LEU A 22 -44.50 -15.53 -11.06
CA LEU A 22 -43.97 -16.33 -9.95
C LEU A 22 -44.34 -15.74 -8.58
N SER A 23 -44.31 -14.41 -8.42
CA SER A 23 -44.72 -13.75 -7.17
C SER A 23 -46.22 -13.89 -6.91
N LYS A 24 -47.06 -13.85 -7.96
CA LYS A 24 -48.50 -14.17 -7.85
C LYS A 24 -48.78 -15.62 -7.44
N LYS A 25 -47.86 -16.54 -7.71
CA LYS A 25 -47.91 -17.94 -7.26
C LYS A 25 -47.26 -18.17 -5.89
N GLY A 26 -46.89 -17.11 -5.17
CA GLY A 26 -46.29 -17.18 -3.84
C GLY A 26 -44.81 -17.60 -3.83
N ILE A 27 -44.17 -17.68 -4.99
CA ILE A 27 -42.76 -18.07 -5.12
C ILE A 27 -41.90 -16.81 -5.23
N ASN A 28 -41.25 -16.43 -4.13
CA ASN A 28 -40.33 -15.29 -4.12
C ASN A 28 -38.99 -15.65 -4.76
N TYR A 29 -38.74 -15.11 -5.95
CA TYR A 29 -37.46 -15.24 -6.65
C TYR A 29 -36.55 -14.06 -6.29
N GLU A 30 -35.85 -14.14 -5.15
CA GLU A 30 -34.77 -13.19 -4.82
C GLU A 30 -33.59 -13.39 -5.78
N SER A 31 -32.97 -12.30 -6.22
CA SER A 31 -31.83 -12.38 -7.13
C SER A 31 -30.58 -12.95 -6.43
N ASN A 32 -29.68 -13.62 -7.18
CA ASN A 32 -28.42 -14.15 -6.64
C ASN A 32 -27.53 -13.09 -5.94
N GLU A 33 -27.74 -11.80 -6.20
CA GLU A 33 -27.07 -10.70 -5.49
C GLU A 33 -27.69 -10.40 -4.11
N GLU A 34 -29.00 -10.59 -3.95
CA GLU A 34 -29.70 -10.43 -2.67
C GLU A 34 -29.48 -11.65 -1.76
N MET A 35 -29.44 -12.87 -2.31
CA MET A 35 -29.05 -14.06 -1.56
C MET A 35 -27.59 -14.04 -1.09
N LYS A 36 -26.68 -13.35 -1.80
CA LYS A 36 -25.30 -13.13 -1.33
C LYS A 36 -25.22 -12.14 -0.16
N LYS A 37 -26.18 -11.23 -0.01
CA LYS A 37 -26.25 -10.29 1.12
C LYS A 37 -26.87 -10.90 2.38
N LYS A 38 -27.67 -11.97 2.26
CA LYS A 38 -28.38 -12.60 3.38
C LYS A 38 -27.85 -13.97 3.83
N LYS A 39 -26.91 -14.61 3.13
CA LYS A 39 -26.33 -15.89 3.59
C LYS A 39 -25.49 -15.67 4.84
N THR A 40 -26.06 -15.93 6.02
CA THR A 40 -25.33 -16.26 7.23
C THR A 40 -24.52 -17.52 6.95
N THR A 41 -23.22 -17.37 6.71
CA THR A 41 -22.32 -18.49 6.48
C THR A 41 -22.13 -19.22 7.80
N ILE A 42 -22.81 -20.36 7.98
CA ILE A 42 -22.51 -21.30 9.07
C ILE A 42 -21.21 -22.00 8.67
N TYR A 43 -20.11 -21.63 9.33
CA TYR A 43 -18.78 -22.20 9.07
C TYR A 43 -18.51 -23.39 9.99
N ASN A 44 -18.19 -24.53 9.39
CA ASN A 44 -17.69 -25.69 10.12
C ASN A 44 -16.31 -25.38 10.72
N TYR A 45 -16.16 -25.76 11.99
CA TYR A 45 -14.99 -25.55 12.82
C TYR A 45 -13.82 -26.44 12.36
N ASP A 46 -12.85 -25.87 11.66
CA ASP A 46 -11.55 -26.52 11.44
C ASP A 46 -10.58 -26.19 12.58
N LEU A 47 -9.96 -27.24 13.13
CA LEU A 47 -9.08 -27.28 14.29
C LEU A 47 -7.77 -26.45 14.19
N GLU A 48 -7.54 -25.74 13.09
CA GLU A 48 -6.36 -24.87 12.89
C GLU A 48 -6.46 -23.48 13.55
N SER A 49 -7.62 -23.12 14.12
CA SER A 49 -7.83 -21.81 14.75
C SER A 49 -7.03 -21.58 16.06
N ASN A 50 -6.26 -22.58 16.51
CA ASN A 50 -5.38 -22.52 17.69
C ASN A 50 -3.99 -21.89 17.48
N THR A 51 -3.68 -21.35 16.30
CA THR A 51 -2.30 -20.94 15.93
C THR A 51 -1.88 -19.54 16.40
N LEU A 52 -2.81 -18.67 16.80
CA LEU A 52 -2.49 -17.32 17.29
C LEU A 52 -2.30 -17.30 18.81
N ASN A 53 -1.04 -17.27 19.25
CA ASN A 53 -0.67 -17.17 20.67
C ASN A 53 -0.66 -15.71 21.18
N ILE A 54 -1.71 -14.96 20.87
CA ILE A 54 -1.84 -13.55 21.26
C ILE A 54 -3.16 -13.37 21.98
N PRO A 55 -3.19 -12.83 23.20
CA PRO A 55 -4.45 -12.57 23.89
C PRO A 55 -5.36 -11.62 23.09
N ILE A 56 -6.62 -12.00 22.91
CA ILE A 56 -7.62 -11.21 22.16
C ILE A 56 -7.76 -9.77 22.68
N ILE A 57 -7.56 -9.56 23.98
CA ILE A 57 -7.59 -8.25 24.64
C ILE A 57 -6.50 -7.28 24.13
N LYS A 58 -5.41 -7.81 23.58
CA LYS A 58 -4.33 -7.01 22.98
C LYS A 58 -4.64 -6.57 21.54
N LEU A 59 -5.63 -7.17 20.89
CA LEU A 59 -5.98 -6.87 19.50
C LEU A 59 -7.13 -5.86 19.46
N LYS A 60 -6.83 -4.59 19.70
CA LYS A 60 -7.82 -3.51 19.80
C LYS A 60 -7.98 -2.72 18.51
N THR A 61 -6.98 -2.67 17.66
CA THR A 61 -6.97 -1.86 16.45
C THR A 61 -6.55 -2.63 15.22
N TRP A 62 -6.91 -2.12 14.05
CA TRP A 62 -6.45 -2.68 12.78
C TRP A 62 -4.91 -2.72 12.65
N MET A 63 -4.21 -1.76 13.27
CA MET A 63 -2.74 -1.72 13.27
C MET A 63 -2.10 -2.82 14.13
N ASP A 64 -2.83 -3.36 15.11
CA ASP A 64 -2.33 -4.47 15.94
C ASP A 64 -2.03 -5.70 15.10
N PHE A 65 -2.72 -5.90 13.97
CA PHE A 65 -2.43 -6.99 13.05
C PHE A 65 -1.03 -6.88 12.44
N VAL A 66 -0.51 -5.66 12.26
CA VAL A 66 0.86 -5.42 11.82
C VAL A 66 1.82 -5.53 13.00
N ILE A 67 1.52 -4.89 14.13
CA ILE A 67 2.37 -4.88 15.33
C ILE A 67 2.66 -6.30 15.82
N TYR A 68 1.69 -7.19 15.68
CA TYR A 68 1.76 -8.58 16.12
C TYR A 68 2.04 -9.59 14.99
N ASP A 69 2.39 -9.13 13.78
CA ASP A 69 2.73 -10.00 12.64
C ASP A 69 1.66 -11.04 12.28
N ILE A 70 0.38 -10.68 12.39
CA ILE A 70 -0.75 -11.60 12.16
C ILE A 70 -0.90 -11.87 10.66
N ASN A 71 -0.41 -13.05 10.24
CA ASN A 71 -0.34 -13.47 8.85
C ASN A 71 -1.25 -14.66 8.53
N ILE A 72 -2.50 -14.62 8.99
CA ILE A 72 -3.54 -15.57 8.59
C ILE A 72 -4.60 -14.87 7.75
N SER A 73 -5.43 -15.61 7.00
CA SER A 73 -6.50 -15.02 6.18
C SER A 73 -7.51 -14.25 7.04
N ASP A 74 -8.23 -13.30 6.44
CA ASP A 74 -9.28 -12.53 7.15
C ASP A 74 -10.37 -13.47 7.69
N GLU A 75 -10.69 -14.53 6.95
CA GLU A 75 -11.64 -15.59 7.35
C GLU A 75 -11.18 -16.31 8.63
N LYS A 76 -9.97 -16.88 8.61
CA LYS A 76 -9.39 -17.59 9.78
C LYS A 76 -9.26 -16.65 10.98
N LEU A 77 -8.87 -15.39 10.76
CA LEU A 77 -8.77 -14.40 11.84
C LEU A 77 -10.14 -14.06 12.40
N SER A 78 -11.17 -13.89 11.56
CA SER A 78 -12.51 -13.61 12.04
C SER A 78 -13.08 -14.77 12.88
N LEU A 79 -12.80 -16.02 12.50
CA LEU A 79 -13.18 -17.21 13.26
C LEU A 79 -12.43 -17.28 14.60
N TYR A 80 -11.13 -16.94 14.61
CA TYR A 80 -10.35 -16.81 15.83
C TYR A 80 -10.98 -15.79 16.80
N PHE A 81 -11.38 -14.61 16.31
CA PHE A 81 -12.09 -13.61 17.11
C PHE A 81 -13.41 -14.16 17.64
N GLU A 82 -14.25 -14.75 16.78
CA GLU A 82 -15.55 -15.31 17.16
C GLU A 82 -15.43 -16.36 18.28
N ASN A 83 -14.49 -17.29 18.14
CA ASN A 83 -14.25 -18.33 19.14
C ASN A 83 -13.83 -17.72 20.50
N ARG A 84 -12.95 -16.71 20.50
CA ARG A 84 -12.43 -16.07 21.72
C ARG A 84 -13.41 -15.08 22.36
N LEU A 85 -14.37 -14.58 21.60
CA LEU A 85 -15.37 -13.61 22.05
C LEU A 85 -16.72 -14.24 22.39
N SER A 86 -16.94 -15.53 22.07
CA SER A 86 -18.22 -16.23 22.24
C SER A 86 -18.85 -16.10 23.63
N SER A 87 -18.04 -16.02 24.69
CA SER A 87 -18.47 -15.85 26.09
C SER A 87 -18.14 -14.48 26.69
N LYS A 88 -17.78 -13.49 25.85
CA LYS A 88 -17.35 -12.15 26.27
C LYS A 88 -18.45 -11.13 26.07
N SER A 89 -18.52 -10.15 26.98
CA SER A 89 -19.46 -9.05 26.86
C SER A 89 -19.10 -8.16 25.67
N PRO A 90 -20.03 -7.86 24.75
CA PRO A 90 -19.75 -6.95 23.65
C PRO A 90 -19.38 -5.54 24.12
N SER A 91 -19.93 -5.05 25.23
CA SER A 91 -19.61 -3.72 25.76
C SER A 91 -18.15 -3.56 26.19
N GLU A 92 -17.51 -4.63 26.64
CA GLU A 92 -16.11 -4.62 27.08
C GLU A 92 -15.14 -4.88 25.92
N TYR A 93 -15.59 -5.61 24.90
CA TYR A 93 -14.79 -6.05 23.76
C TYR A 93 -15.26 -5.43 22.43
N ASN A 94 -15.88 -4.23 22.49
CA ASN A 94 -16.44 -3.52 21.33
C ASN A 94 -15.45 -3.47 20.16
N ASN A 95 -14.20 -3.10 20.42
CA ASN A 95 -13.15 -3.04 19.41
C ASN A 95 -12.91 -4.41 18.74
N GLN A 96 -12.83 -5.48 19.52
CA GLN A 96 -12.58 -6.82 19.00
C GLN A 96 -13.78 -7.34 18.19
N PHE A 97 -15.00 -7.17 18.69
CA PHE A 97 -16.21 -7.50 17.93
C PHE A 97 -16.29 -6.68 16.62
N GLY A 98 -15.99 -5.39 16.68
CA GLY A 98 -15.93 -4.53 15.50
C GLY A 98 -14.89 -5.00 14.49
N LEU A 99 -13.67 -5.36 14.93
CA LEU A 99 -12.62 -5.91 14.07
C LEU A 99 -13.03 -7.26 13.44
N MET A 100 -13.68 -8.14 14.21
CA MET A 100 -14.23 -9.40 13.71
C MET A 100 -15.19 -9.18 12.53
N HIS A 101 -16.14 -8.24 12.67
CA HIS A 101 -17.08 -7.89 11.61
C HIS A 101 -16.39 -7.17 10.45
N LEU A 102 -15.41 -6.31 10.73
CA LEU A 102 -14.63 -5.63 9.71
C LEU A 102 -13.85 -6.64 8.85
N LEU A 103 -13.26 -7.68 9.46
CA LEU A 103 -12.60 -8.79 8.75
C LEU A 103 -13.56 -9.51 7.79
N ARG A 104 -14.83 -9.66 8.17
CA ARG A 104 -15.91 -10.24 7.34
C ARG A 104 -16.47 -9.30 6.28
N ASN A 105 -16.02 -8.03 6.25
CA ASN A 105 -16.63 -6.94 5.47
C ASN A 105 -18.09 -6.64 5.84
N ASP A 106 -18.51 -7.01 7.05
CA ASP A 106 -19.80 -6.62 7.63
C ASP A 106 -19.66 -5.21 8.24
N PHE A 107 -19.61 -4.20 7.36
CA PHE A 107 -19.29 -2.83 7.75
C PHE A 107 -20.32 -2.21 8.69
N GLU A 108 -21.60 -2.55 8.54
CA GLU A 108 -22.66 -2.00 9.38
C GLU A 108 -22.51 -2.47 10.84
N LYS A 109 -22.31 -3.78 11.06
CA LYS A 109 -22.07 -4.28 12.43
C LYS A 109 -20.76 -3.79 13.01
N ALA A 110 -19.70 -3.74 12.19
CA ALA A 110 -18.42 -3.21 12.63
C ALA A 110 -18.54 -1.75 13.11
N GLU A 111 -19.26 -0.91 12.35
CA GLU A 111 -19.52 0.48 12.69
C GLU A 111 -20.30 0.62 14.01
N ASN A 112 -21.34 -0.19 14.21
CA ASN A 112 -22.12 -0.17 15.47
C ASN A 112 -21.26 -0.47 16.70
N PHE A 113 -20.35 -1.43 16.60
CA PHE A 113 -19.42 -1.74 17.69
C PHE A 113 -18.42 -0.60 17.94
N PHE A 114 -17.85 -0.02 16.89
CA PHE A 114 -16.91 1.10 17.05
C PHE A 114 -17.59 2.37 17.59
N LEU A 115 -18.84 2.65 17.20
CA LEU A 115 -19.62 3.76 17.75
C LEU A 115 -19.95 3.58 19.24
N SER A 116 -20.07 2.33 19.69
CA SER A 116 -20.37 1.99 21.09
C SER A 116 -19.17 2.18 22.02
N GLY A 117 -17.95 1.84 21.57
CA GLY A 117 -16.74 1.90 22.41
C GLY A 117 -16.27 3.32 22.74
N ARG A 118 -16.35 4.27 21.78
CA ARG A 118 -15.96 5.69 21.91
C ARG A 118 -14.53 6.01 22.40
N ASP A 119 -13.73 5.01 22.74
CA ASP A 119 -12.31 5.16 23.01
C ASP A 119 -11.52 5.51 21.74
N ILE A 120 -10.25 5.89 21.89
CA ILE A 120 -9.45 6.35 20.76
C ILE A 120 -9.22 5.23 19.74
N GLU A 121 -9.09 3.99 20.21
CA GLU A 121 -9.01 2.78 19.41
C GLU A 121 -10.28 2.56 18.57
N SER A 122 -11.46 2.73 19.15
CA SER A 122 -12.74 2.61 18.43
C SER A 122 -12.88 3.70 17.38
N LEU A 123 -12.53 4.94 17.71
CA LEU A 123 -12.57 6.06 16.76
C LEU A 123 -11.57 5.87 15.61
N PHE A 124 -10.39 5.31 15.90
CA PHE A 124 -9.42 4.94 14.89
C PHE A 124 -9.97 3.85 13.96
N ASN A 125 -10.52 2.77 14.51
CA ASN A 125 -11.09 1.68 13.73
C ASN A 125 -12.30 2.12 12.89
N LEU A 126 -13.14 3.01 13.42
CA LEU A 126 -14.21 3.65 12.66
C LEU A 126 -13.63 4.42 11.47
N GLY A 127 -12.56 5.19 11.67
CA GLY A 127 -11.85 5.86 10.59
C GLY A 127 -11.31 4.90 9.53
N VAL A 128 -10.68 3.80 9.96
CA VAL A 128 -10.18 2.75 9.04
C VAL A 128 -11.32 2.13 8.24
N LEU A 129 -12.46 1.83 8.90
CA LEU A 129 -13.68 1.35 8.25
C LEU A 129 -14.16 2.34 7.19
N LYS A 130 -14.23 3.63 7.50
CA LYS A 130 -14.61 4.69 6.55
C LYS A 130 -13.69 4.71 5.33
N VAL A 131 -12.38 4.51 5.53
CA VAL A 131 -11.42 4.39 4.40
C VAL A 131 -11.74 3.17 3.55
N PHE A 132 -11.98 2.00 4.16
CA PHE A 132 -12.25 0.75 3.44
C PHE A 132 -13.58 0.78 2.69
N ARG A 133 -14.64 1.32 3.31
CA ARG A 133 -15.97 1.49 2.70
C ARG A 133 -16.00 2.59 1.63
N GLY A 134 -15.03 3.52 1.67
CA GLY A 134 -14.92 4.61 0.70
C GLY A 134 -15.78 5.83 1.04
N ASP A 135 -16.04 6.06 2.31
CA ASP A 135 -16.88 7.17 2.76
C ASP A 135 -16.33 8.52 2.31
N GLN A 136 -17.22 9.44 1.95
CA GLN A 136 -16.86 10.78 1.48
C GLN A 136 -16.37 11.67 2.63
N ASP A 137 -16.90 11.47 3.84
CA ASP A 137 -16.57 12.27 5.02
C ASP A 137 -15.29 11.82 5.75
N LYS A 138 -14.61 10.75 5.30
CA LYS A 138 -13.42 10.16 5.95
C LYS A 138 -12.34 11.19 6.31
N LEU A 139 -12.07 12.15 5.41
CA LEU A 139 -11.07 13.19 5.64
C LEU A 139 -11.54 14.22 6.68
N LYS A 140 -12.81 14.62 6.63
CA LYS A 140 -13.40 15.53 7.63
C LYS A 140 -13.42 14.88 9.01
N PHE A 141 -13.78 13.60 9.08
CA PHE A 141 -13.75 12.80 10.29
C PHE A 141 -12.32 12.72 10.88
N ALA A 142 -11.33 12.35 10.06
CA ALA A 142 -9.95 12.23 10.51
C ALA A 142 -9.35 13.58 10.97
N LYS A 143 -9.65 14.68 10.28
CA LYS A 143 -9.26 16.05 10.72
C LYS A 143 -9.85 16.39 12.10
N SER A 144 -11.14 16.11 12.32
CA SER A 144 -11.75 16.34 13.64
C SER A 144 -11.09 15.49 14.74
N LEU A 145 -10.67 14.26 14.44
CA LEU A 145 -9.92 13.44 15.38
C LEU A 145 -8.54 14.03 15.70
N VAL A 146 -7.80 14.51 14.70
CA VAL A 146 -6.52 15.19 14.91
C VAL A 146 -6.70 16.39 15.85
N GLU A 147 -7.73 17.21 15.63
CA GLU A 147 -8.00 18.38 16.47
C GLU A 147 -8.34 18.02 17.93
N LYS A 148 -9.16 16.99 18.13
CA LYS A 148 -9.65 16.57 19.46
C LYS A 148 -8.66 15.70 20.22
N LYS A 149 -7.75 15.01 19.53
CA LYS A 149 -6.88 13.95 20.08
C LYS A 149 -5.43 14.12 19.62
N LYS A 150 -4.92 15.36 19.62
CA LYS A 150 -3.58 15.75 19.16
C LYS A 150 -2.41 14.95 19.76
N ASN A 151 -2.55 14.49 21.00
CA ASN A 151 -1.50 13.74 21.70
C ASN A 151 -1.55 12.22 21.44
N SER A 152 -2.50 11.74 20.65
CA SER A 152 -2.56 10.34 20.23
C SER A 152 -1.96 10.18 18.83
N TYR A 153 -1.21 9.11 18.60
CA TYR A 153 -0.68 8.79 17.27
C TYR A 153 -1.75 8.26 16.30
N TYR A 154 -2.89 7.76 16.80
CA TYR A 154 -3.91 7.11 15.97
C TYR A 154 -4.53 8.01 14.89
N PRO A 155 -4.95 9.26 15.17
CA PRO A 155 -5.47 10.16 14.14
C PRO A 155 -4.46 10.43 13.03
N TYR A 156 -3.17 10.47 13.36
CA TYR A 156 -2.09 10.70 12.39
C TYR A 156 -1.84 9.47 11.51
N PHE A 157 -1.88 8.25 12.06
CA PHE A 157 -1.91 7.04 11.21
C PHE A 157 -3.16 7.00 10.32
N LEU A 158 -4.33 7.43 10.82
CA LEU A 158 -5.53 7.47 9.98
C LEU A 158 -5.37 8.45 8.81
N MET A 159 -4.84 9.65 9.06
CA MET A 159 -4.54 10.62 8.00
C MET A 159 -3.51 10.08 7.00
N GLY A 160 -2.46 9.41 7.50
CA GLY A 160 -1.47 8.72 6.67
C GLY A 160 -2.12 7.71 5.73
N LEU A 161 -2.99 6.85 6.27
CA LEU A 161 -3.73 5.86 5.49
C LEU A 161 -4.63 6.49 4.42
N ILE A 162 -5.35 7.57 4.74
CA ILE A 162 -6.20 8.29 3.79
C ILE A 162 -5.35 8.79 2.61
N PHE A 163 -4.24 9.46 2.89
CA PHE A 163 -3.38 10.00 1.83
C PHE A 163 -2.64 8.92 1.04
N LEU A 164 -2.30 7.78 1.66
CA LEU A 164 -1.78 6.62 0.92
C LEU A 164 -2.79 6.05 -0.07
N LYS A 165 -4.08 5.98 0.30
CA LYS A 165 -5.14 5.55 -0.61
C LYS A 165 -5.34 6.55 -1.76
N GLU A 166 -5.08 7.83 -1.52
CA GLU A 166 -5.14 8.90 -2.54
C GLU A 166 -3.83 9.06 -3.34
N ASN A 167 -2.82 8.19 -3.16
CA ASN A 167 -1.48 8.29 -3.76
C ASN A 167 -0.74 9.62 -3.46
N LYS A 168 -1.11 10.31 -2.39
CA LYS A 168 -0.49 11.56 -1.90
C LYS A 168 0.60 11.25 -0.88
N PHE A 169 1.69 10.65 -1.34
CA PHE A 169 2.76 10.12 -0.49
C PHE A 169 3.45 11.16 0.39
N GLU A 170 3.62 12.40 -0.08
CA GLU A 170 4.22 13.47 0.72
C GLU A 170 3.37 13.84 1.93
N TYR A 171 2.05 13.91 1.76
CA TYR A 171 1.14 14.13 2.87
C TYR A 171 1.10 12.92 3.80
N ALA A 172 1.03 11.71 3.24
CA ALA A 172 1.09 10.50 4.05
C ALA A 172 2.35 10.45 4.93
N TYR A 173 3.52 10.77 4.35
CA TYR A 173 4.79 10.87 5.03
C TYR A 173 4.73 11.84 6.22
N LYS A 174 4.24 13.07 6.01
CA LYS A 174 4.13 14.09 7.07
C LYS A 174 3.31 13.61 8.26
N PHE A 175 2.16 12.98 8.01
CA PHE A 175 1.31 12.46 9.09
C PHE A 175 1.92 11.23 9.77
N ILE A 176 2.51 10.30 9.00
CA ILE A 176 3.19 9.13 9.56
C ILE A 176 4.40 9.55 10.41
N LYS A 177 5.11 10.61 10.03
CA LYS A 177 6.22 11.16 10.83
C LYS A 177 5.75 11.59 12.22
N ILE A 178 4.67 12.37 12.29
CA ILE A 178 4.07 12.79 13.57
C ILE A 178 3.60 11.56 14.38
N ALA A 179 2.98 10.59 13.71
CA ALA A 179 2.58 9.33 14.37
C ALA A 179 3.79 8.56 14.93
N GLY A 180 4.92 8.55 14.22
CA GLY A 180 6.18 7.95 14.66
C GLY A 180 6.75 8.63 15.90
N GLU A 181 6.76 9.96 15.92
CA GLU A 181 7.20 10.77 17.06
C GLU A 181 6.34 10.48 18.32
N LEU A 182 5.02 10.36 18.16
CA LEU A 182 4.09 10.11 19.26
C LEU A 182 4.05 8.63 19.73
N SER A 183 4.20 7.68 18.81
CA SER A 183 4.16 6.24 19.13
C SER A 183 5.51 5.68 19.60
N ASN A 184 6.61 6.29 19.14
CA ASN A 184 7.99 5.84 19.35
C ASN A 184 8.24 4.38 18.93
N TYR A 185 7.46 3.86 17.97
CA TYR A 185 7.70 2.53 17.43
C TYR A 185 8.89 2.54 16.47
N THR A 186 9.88 1.68 16.73
CA THR A 186 11.10 1.67 15.93
C THR A 186 10.83 1.30 14.47
N PHE A 187 9.90 0.36 14.21
CA PHE A 187 9.54 0.01 12.83
C PHE A 187 8.94 1.19 12.04
N VAL A 188 8.23 2.11 12.71
CA VAL A 188 7.70 3.33 12.07
C VAL A 188 8.86 4.26 11.70
N ASN A 189 9.81 4.45 12.61
CA ASN A 189 11.01 5.25 12.35
C ASN A 189 11.89 4.66 11.25
N MET A 190 11.97 3.33 11.12
CA MET A 190 12.63 2.69 10.00
C MET A 190 11.94 3.02 8.66
N ALA A 191 10.60 2.98 8.61
CA ALA A 191 9.85 3.34 7.41
C ALA A 191 10.09 4.80 7.00
N ILE A 192 10.05 5.73 7.97
CA ILE A 192 10.31 7.16 7.75
C ILE A 192 11.73 7.39 7.21
N ASN A 193 12.73 6.74 7.80
CA ASN A 193 14.12 6.87 7.34
C ASN A 193 14.34 6.23 5.97
N LEU A 194 13.69 5.09 5.68
CA LEU A 194 13.70 4.47 4.35
C LEU A 194 13.08 5.38 3.30
N TYR A 195 11.92 5.99 3.58
CA TYR A 195 11.29 6.97 2.69
C TYR A 195 12.26 8.09 2.32
N ASN A 196 12.94 8.64 3.33
CA ASN A 196 13.96 9.69 3.20
C ASN A 196 15.32 9.21 2.66
N LYS A 197 15.48 7.91 2.36
CA LYS A 197 16.75 7.31 1.95
C LYS A 197 17.90 7.52 2.95
N ASN A 198 17.59 7.67 4.24
CA ASN A 198 18.57 7.74 5.32
C ASN A 198 18.99 6.32 5.76
N PHE A 199 19.65 5.59 4.87
CA PHE A 199 19.97 4.17 5.06
C PHE A 199 20.88 3.88 6.25
N LYS A 200 21.75 4.84 6.61
CA LYS A 200 22.61 4.74 7.80
C LYS A 200 21.76 4.69 9.08
N GLU A 201 20.76 5.55 9.19
CA GLU A 201 19.86 5.58 10.35
C GLU A 201 18.93 4.36 10.38
N VAL A 202 18.46 3.88 9.22
CA VAL A 202 17.73 2.60 9.19
C VAL A 202 18.62 1.49 9.76
N GLY A 203 19.91 1.47 9.40
CA GLY A 203 20.90 0.54 9.92
C GLY A 203 21.10 0.60 11.43
N SER A 204 21.14 1.80 12.02
CA SER A 204 21.31 1.99 13.48
C SER A 204 20.09 1.51 14.29
N LEU A 205 18.89 1.55 13.70
CA LEU A 205 17.64 1.16 14.35
C LEU A 205 17.39 -0.37 14.40
N ILE A 206 18.15 -1.17 13.66
CA ILE A 206 17.89 -2.61 13.47
C ILE A 206 17.86 -3.37 14.81
N SER A 207 18.89 -3.20 15.65
CA SER A 207 18.98 -3.92 16.93
C SER A 207 17.83 -3.55 17.87
N LYS A 208 17.47 -2.26 17.93
CA LYS A 208 16.33 -1.79 18.71
C LYS A 208 15.01 -2.40 18.21
N ALA A 209 14.81 -2.47 16.90
CA ALA A 209 13.62 -3.06 16.30
C ALA A 209 13.45 -4.56 16.66
N PHE A 210 14.56 -5.32 16.63
CA PHE A 210 14.53 -6.72 17.04
C PHE A 210 14.20 -6.91 18.52
N LEU A 211 14.76 -6.07 19.40
CA LEU A 211 14.50 -6.10 20.84
C LEU A 211 13.05 -5.71 21.19
N GLU A 212 12.45 -4.76 20.46
CA GLU A 212 11.03 -4.42 20.62
C GLU A 212 10.12 -5.60 20.28
N GLY A 213 10.54 -6.48 19.37
CA GLY A 213 9.83 -7.69 19.00
C GLY A 213 8.47 -7.46 18.33
N ARG A 214 8.22 -6.23 17.83
CA ARG A 214 6.99 -5.80 17.16
C ARG A 214 7.20 -5.73 15.65
N ALA A 215 6.18 -6.11 14.88
CA ALA A 215 6.16 -6.03 13.43
C ALA A 215 7.42 -6.63 12.78
N LYS A 216 7.89 -7.77 13.29
CA LYS A 216 9.13 -8.44 12.90
C LYS A 216 9.20 -8.66 11.39
N LYS A 217 8.07 -9.00 10.75
CA LYS A 217 8.01 -9.23 9.30
C LYS A 217 8.21 -7.93 8.53
N THR A 218 7.53 -6.87 8.94
CA THR A 218 7.71 -5.53 8.37
C THR A 218 9.15 -5.04 8.55
N VAL A 219 9.74 -5.26 9.74
CA VAL A 219 11.15 -4.96 10.03
C VAL A 219 12.08 -5.75 9.11
N SER A 220 11.86 -7.05 8.92
CA SER A 220 12.67 -7.86 7.99
C SER A 220 12.59 -7.35 6.55
N LEU A 221 11.42 -6.89 6.10
CA LEU A 221 11.27 -6.26 4.78
C LEU A 221 12.05 -4.94 4.70
N PHE A 222 11.99 -4.11 5.73
CA PHE A 222 12.77 -2.87 5.78
C PHE A 222 14.27 -3.13 5.77
N ILE A 223 14.75 -4.15 6.49
CA ILE A 223 16.15 -4.58 6.45
C ILE A 223 16.52 -5.04 5.05
N TYR A 224 15.68 -5.87 4.41
CA TYR A 224 15.91 -6.32 3.04
C TYR A 224 16.09 -5.13 2.08
N TYR A 225 15.15 -4.18 2.06
CA TYR A 225 15.25 -3.01 1.18
C TYR A 225 16.45 -2.13 1.52
N ASN A 226 16.72 -1.89 2.80
CA ASN A 226 17.90 -1.13 3.20
C ASN A 226 19.18 -1.77 2.64
N SER A 227 19.32 -3.08 2.77
CA SER A 227 20.46 -3.85 2.25
C SER A 227 20.55 -3.80 0.72
N GLN A 228 19.41 -3.82 0.01
CA GLN A 228 19.39 -3.62 -1.44
C GLN A 228 19.91 -2.23 -1.84
N PHE A 229 19.49 -1.18 -1.15
CA PHE A 229 19.96 0.19 -1.42
C PHE A 229 21.43 0.41 -1.04
N THR A 230 21.92 -0.26 0.01
CA THR A 230 23.33 -0.18 0.43
C THR A 230 24.23 -1.22 -0.24
N LYS A 231 23.69 -2.06 -1.14
CA LYS A 231 24.41 -3.14 -1.83
C LYS A 231 25.06 -4.17 -0.88
N ASP A 232 24.43 -4.41 0.26
CA ASP A 232 24.84 -5.42 1.24
C ASP A 232 24.13 -6.76 0.92
N VAL A 233 24.79 -7.59 0.10
CA VAL A 233 24.22 -8.83 -0.44
C VAL A 233 23.96 -9.87 0.65
N ASP A 234 24.88 -10.01 1.60
CA ASP A 234 24.77 -11.00 2.68
C ASP A 234 23.59 -10.67 3.59
N LYS A 235 23.50 -9.42 4.03
CA LYS A 235 22.40 -8.96 4.89
C LYS A 235 21.05 -9.01 4.16
N SER A 236 21.02 -8.72 2.87
CA SER A 236 19.83 -8.92 2.03
C SER A 236 19.39 -10.40 2.04
N THR A 237 20.33 -11.32 1.87
CA THR A 237 20.06 -12.76 1.83
C THR A 237 19.55 -13.29 3.17
N SER A 238 20.15 -12.84 4.28
CA SER A 238 19.72 -13.16 5.64
C SER A 238 18.34 -12.57 5.99
N ALA A 239 18.07 -11.32 5.59
CA ALA A 239 16.75 -10.71 5.79
C ALA A 239 15.67 -11.46 5.00
N LEU A 240 15.99 -11.87 3.77
CA LEU A 240 15.09 -12.69 2.96
C LEU A 240 14.84 -14.06 3.58
N SER A 241 15.87 -14.72 4.13
CA SER A 241 15.72 -16.03 4.76
C SER A 241 14.82 -15.99 5.99
N ALA A 242 14.84 -14.90 6.76
CA ALA A 242 13.96 -14.68 7.91
C ALA A 242 12.46 -14.65 7.54
N VAL A 243 12.14 -14.33 6.28
CA VAL A 243 10.76 -14.31 5.75
C VAL A 243 10.46 -15.50 4.83
N LYS A 244 11.40 -16.43 4.58
CA LYS A 244 11.24 -17.51 3.59
C LYS A 244 10.07 -18.47 3.86
N LYS A 245 9.73 -18.70 5.12
CA LYS A 245 8.65 -19.63 5.51
C LYS A 245 7.25 -18.99 5.46
N ASP A 246 7.16 -17.70 5.16
CA ASP A 246 5.91 -16.96 5.21
C ASP A 246 5.22 -16.88 3.84
N GLU A 247 3.91 -17.11 3.86
CA GLU A 247 3.05 -16.99 2.68
C GLU A 247 2.54 -15.56 2.40
N PHE A 248 3.21 -14.54 2.94
CA PHE A 248 2.79 -13.15 2.78
C PHE A 248 3.00 -12.65 1.34
N PRO A 249 2.05 -11.88 0.75
CA PRO A 249 2.12 -11.45 -0.65
C PRO A 249 3.41 -10.71 -1.05
N CYS A 250 3.86 -9.69 -0.32
CA CYS A 250 5.10 -8.98 -0.69
C CYS A 250 6.35 -9.87 -0.51
N THR A 251 6.33 -10.82 0.42
CA THR A 251 7.41 -11.79 0.61
C THR A 251 7.46 -12.75 -0.56
N LYS A 252 6.31 -13.28 -1.00
CA LYS A 252 6.23 -14.12 -2.21
C LYS A 252 6.71 -13.35 -3.44
N CYS A 253 6.35 -12.07 -3.57
CA CYS A 253 6.88 -11.20 -4.63
C CYS A 253 8.42 -11.09 -4.59
N ILE A 254 9.01 -10.80 -3.43
CA ILE A 254 10.46 -10.67 -3.28
C ILE A 254 11.16 -12.02 -3.51
N GLN A 255 10.57 -13.14 -3.06
CA GLN A 255 11.11 -14.47 -3.33
C GLN A 255 11.13 -14.80 -4.82
N ALA A 256 10.03 -14.49 -5.53
CA ALA A 256 9.93 -14.68 -6.96
C ALA A 256 10.94 -13.81 -7.72
N PHE A 257 11.15 -12.57 -7.29
CA PHE A 257 12.23 -11.70 -7.77
C PHE A 257 13.61 -12.33 -7.60
N ASN A 258 13.98 -12.75 -6.38
CA ASN A 258 15.30 -13.33 -6.11
C ASN A 258 15.53 -14.69 -6.78
N SER A 259 14.45 -15.42 -7.12
CA SER A 259 14.53 -16.73 -7.77
C SER A 259 14.47 -16.65 -9.29
N ASN A 260 14.41 -15.45 -9.88
CA ASN A 260 14.20 -15.20 -11.31
C ASN A 260 13.03 -15.99 -11.93
N LYS A 261 11.99 -16.30 -11.13
CA LYS A 261 10.82 -17.04 -11.61
C LYS A 261 9.87 -16.09 -12.34
N SER A 262 9.74 -16.25 -13.65
CA SER A 262 8.96 -15.33 -14.50
C SER A 262 7.46 -15.58 -14.54
N ASP A 263 6.98 -16.76 -14.12
CA ASP A 263 5.58 -17.15 -14.24
C ASP A 263 4.79 -16.96 -12.94
N TYR A 264 5.12 -15.89 -12.19
CA TYR A 264 4.45 -15.60 -10.93
C TYR A 264 3.24 -14.69 -11.14
N SER A 265 2.05 -15.15 -10.74
CA SER A 265 0.85 -14.30 -10.68
C SER A 265 0.96 -13.34 -9.50
N ILE A 266 1.16 -12.07 -9.81
CA ILE A 266 1.19 -11.00 -8.83
C ILE A 266 -0.23 -10.72 -8.34
N GLU A 267 -0.40 -10.66 -7.02
CA GLU A 267 -1.61 -10.15 -6.39
C GLU A 267 -1.82 -8.68 -6.79
N ASN A 268 -2.97 -8.32 -7.37
CA ASN A 268 -3.23 -6.99 -7.95
C ASN A 268 -3.01 -5.83 -6.97
N TYR A 269 -3.16 -6.05 -5.67
CA TYR A 269 -2.94 -5.05 -4.63
C TYR A 269 -1.45 -4.81 -4.30
N CYS A 270 -0.55 -5.65 -4.81
CA CYS A 270 0.90 -5.52 -4.64
C CYS A 270 1.51 -4.64 -5.75
N LEU A 271 1.15 -3.35 -5.79
CA LEU A 271 1.57 -2.45 -6.89
C LEU A 271 3.10 -2.36 -7.08
N PHE A 272 3.89 -2.56 -6.03
CA PHE A 272 5.34 -2.45 -6.09
C PHE A 272 6.04 -3.67 -6.73
N SER A 273 5.34 -4.80 -6.83
CA SER A 273 5.87 -6.02 -7.45
C SER A 273 6.25 -5.81 -8.93
N ASN A 274 5.42 -5.10 -9.70
CA ASN A 274 5.70 -4.81 -11.11
C ASN A 274 6.98 -3.99 -11.28
N LYS A 275 7.25 -3.06 -10.35
CA LYS A 275 8.50 -2.29 -10.31
C LYS A 275 9.69 -3.20 -9.99
N ILE A 276 9.55 -4.07 -8.99
CA ILE A 276 10.57 -5.07 -8.64
C ILE A 276 10.91 -5.97 -9.84
N PHE A 277 9.92 -6.53 -10.54
CA PHE A 277 10.18 -7.41 -11.69
C PHE A 277 10.74 -6.70 -12.92
N SER A 278 10.41 -5.42 -13.12
CA SER A 278 10.98 -4.61 -14.21
C SER A 278 12.51 -4.45 -14.13
N TYR A 279 13.11 -4.73 -12.95
CA TYR A 279 14.56 -4.75 -12.77
C TYR A 279 15.24 -6.01 -13.27
N VAL A 280 14.56 -7.16 -13.19
CA VAL A 280 15.15 -8.46 -13.55
C VAL A 280 15.14 -8.64 -15.06
N ASP A 281 14.07 -8.19 -15.71
CA ASP A 281 13.91 -8.34 -17.15
C ASP A 281 13.05 -7.20 -17.71
N GLN A 282 13.71 -6.23 -18.35
CA GLN A 282 13.06 -5.08 -18.99
C GLN A 282 12.11 -5.51 -20.13
N ASN A 283 12.27 -6.71 -20.67
CA ASN A 283 11.43 -7.23 -21.77
C ASN A 283 10.14 -7.90 -21.26
N LYS A 284 10.00 -8.16 -19.95
CA LYS A 284 8.83 -8.84 -19.35
C LYS A 284 7.82 -7.90 -18.68
N ILE A 285 7.91 -6.60 -18.95
CA ILE A 285 6.92 -5.62 -18.48
C ILE A 285 5.57 -5.95 -19.12
N LYS A 286 4.62 -6.50 -18.34
CA LYS A 286 3.22 -6.55 -18.77
C LYS A 286 2.69 -5.11 -18.80
N ILE A 287 2.60 -4.55 -20.00
CA ILE A 287 1.96 -3.26 -20.25
C ILE A 287 0.47 -3.44 -19.92
N GLY A 288 0.03 -2.96 -18.76
CA GLY A 288 -1.39 -3.00 -18.42
C GLY A 288 -1.75 -2.96 -16.92
N VAL A 289 -0.79 -3.03 -15.99
CA VAL A 289 -1.13 -3.09 -14.56
C VAL A 289 -0.38 -2.01 -13.76
N ALA A 290 -1.12 -0.93 -13.48
CA ALA A 290 -0.95 0.11 -12.45
C ALA A 290 0.40 0.84 -12.31
N ASP A 291 0.35 2.17 -12.46
CA ASP A 291 1.31 3.20 -11.99
C ASP A 291 2.79 2.98 -12.29
N ASN A 292 3.14 2.69 -13.55
CA ASN A 292 4.53 2.77 -13.99
C ASN A 292 4.85 4.14 -14.59
N PHE A 293 4.63 5.18 -13.79
CA PHE A 293 4.79 6.56 -14.21
C PHE A 293 6.25 6.88 -14.54
N GLU A 294 7.23 6.25 -13.88
CA GLU A 294 8.65 6.37 -14.23
C GLU A 294 8.94 5.83 -15.64
N ASN A 295 8.42 4.65 -16.00
CA ASN A 295 8.55 4.12 -17.37
C ASN A 295 7.87 4.99 -18.41
N ASN A 296 6.67 5.47 -18.11
CA ASN A 296 5.93 6.36 -19.02
C ASN A 296 6.69 7.67 -19.23
N PHE A 297 7.24 8.26 -18.17
CA PHE A 297 8.12 9.42 -18.27
C PHE A 297 9.31 9.11 -19.17
N LEU A 298 10.08 8.05 -18.88
CA LEU A 298 11.29 7.72 -19.64
C LEU A 298 10.98 7.46 -21.11
N LYS A 299 9.85 6.82 -21.41
CA LYS A 299 9.36 6.63 -22.77
C LYS A 299 9.11 7.97 -23.45
N PHE A 300 8.28 8.84 -22.87
CA PHE A 300 7.94 10.13 -23.48
C PHE A 300 9.16 11.04 -23.63
N TYR A 301 10.00 11.13 -22.59
CA TYR A 301 11.20 11.96 -22.58
C TYR A 301 12.20 11.52 -23.66
N ASN A 302 12.51 10.22 -23.75
CA ASN A 302 13.45 9.71 -24.76
C ASN A 302 12.87 9.74 -26.18
N MET A 303 11.54 9.78 -26.34
CA MET A 303 10.87 10.03 -27.62
C MET A 303 10.74 11.52 -27.98
N LYS A 304 11.27 12.43 -27.15
CA LYS A 304 11.11 13.90 -27.28
C LYS A 304 9.66 14.37 -27.26
N ASN A 305 8.74 13.59 -26.69
CA ASN A 305 7.37 14.00 -26.41
C ASN A 305 7.34 14.72 -25.05
N TYR A 306 7.82 15.97 -25.01
CA TYR A 306 7.95 16.72 -23.75
C TYR A 306 6.61 17.02 -23.08
N LYS A 307 5.55 17.27 -23.84
CA LYS A 307 4.20 17.44 -23.28
C LYS A 307 3.74 16.19 -22.50
N GLY A 308 4.00 15.01 -23.04
CA GLY A 308 3.72 13.75 -22.36
C GLY A 308 4.59 13.55 -21.11
N ALA A 309 5.87 13.90 -21.18
CA ALA A 309 6.80 13.81 -20.05
C ALA A 309 6.43 14.78 -18.92
N ASP A 310 6.12 16.04 -19.25
CA ASP A 310 5.73 17.09 -18.29
C ASP A 310 4.41 16.75 -17.58
N SER A 311 3.44 16.17 -18.29
CA SER A 311 2.20 15.67 -17.65
C SER A 311 2.46 14.55 -16.63
N ILE A 312 3.51 13.75 -16.82
CA ILE A 312 3.92 12.75 -15.82
C ILE A 312 4.64 13.42 -14.65
N PHE A 313 5.48 14.43 -14.90
CA PHE A 313 6.11 15.20 -13.84
C PHE A 313 5.09 15.92 -12.95
N ASP A 314 4.04 16.49 -13.52
CA ASP A 314 2.94 17.09 -12.74
C ASP A 314 2.31 16.07 -11.77
N LYS A 315 2.08 14.83 -12.24
CA LYS A 315 1.58 13.74 -11.39
C LYS A 315 2.58 13.38 -10.30
N MET A 316 3.88 13.28 -10.62
CA MET A 316 4.92 13.04 -9.62
C MET A 316 4.93 14.14 -8.55
N VAL A 317 4.75 15.40 -8.93
CA VAL A 317 4.70 16.53 -7.99
C VAL A 317 3.44 16.47 -7.12
N GLU A 318 2.29 16.09 -7.67
CA GLU A 318 1.08 15.86 -6.87
C GLU A 318 1.28 14.74 -5.83
N MET A 319 1.98 13.67 -6.21
CA MET A 319 2.23 12.49 -5.37
C MET A 319 3.30 12.75 -4.30
N PHE A 320 4.42 13.38 -4.67
CA PHE A 320 5.64 13.51 -3.86
C PHE A 320 5.93 14.95 -3.41
N GLY A 321 5.10 15.92 -3.79
CA GLY A 321 5.21 17.34 -3.41
C GLY A 321 6.31 18.12 -4.13
N SER A 322 7.36 17.46 -4.60
CA SER A 322 8.44 18.08 -5.36
C SER A 322 9.11 17.07 -6.29
N LEU A 323 9.84 17.59 -7.28
CA LEU A 323 10.59 16.79 -8.24
C LEU A 323 12.09 17.07 -8.06
N ASP A 324 12.78 16.15 -7.41
CA ASP A 324 14.22 16.21 -7.26
C ASP A 324 14.88 15.26 -8.28
N ILE A 325 16.02 15.67 -8.83
CA ILE A 325 16.84 14.87 -9.74
C ILE A 325 18.26 14.73 -9.18
N VAL A 326 18.90 13.60 -9.49
CA VAL A 326 20.33 13.40 -9.21
C VAL A 326 21.08 13.33 -10.53
N LEU A 327 21.97 14.30 -10.78
CA LEU A 327 22.83 14.33 -11.95
C LEU A 327 24.18 13.70 -11.66
N PHE A 328 24.65 12.83 -12.54
CA PHE A 328 25.94 12.17 -12.40
C PHE A 328 26.70 12.13 -13.72
N LYS A 329 28.03 12.16 -13.62
CA LYS A 329 28.90 12.16 -14.80
C LYS A 329 28.87 10.79 -15.49
N THR A 330 28.88 10.80 -16.80
CA THR A 330 29.02 9.61 -17.65
C THR A 330 30.22 9.76 -18.58
N LYS A 331 30.87 8.62 -18.89
CA LYS A 331 32.04 8.62 -19.80
C LYS A 331 31.66 8.87 -21.27
N VAL A 332 30.42 8.58 -21.63
CA VAL A 332 29.89 8.68 -23.00
C VAL A 332 28.55 9.42 -23.02
N ASN A 333 28.22 9.98 -24.18
CA ASN A 333 26.88 10.48 -24.41
C ASN A 333 25.92 9.31 -24.60
N LEU A 334 24.98 9.14 -23.67
CA LEU A 334 23.98 8.09 -23.75
C LEU A 334 22.88 8.46 -24.75
N VAL A 335 22.50 7.50 -25.60
CA VAL A 335 21.37 7.63 -26.53
C VAL A 335 20.05 7.79 -25.79
N LYS A 336 19.91 7.13 -24.63
CA LYS A 336 18.74 7.20 -23.76
C LYS A 336 19.17 7.68 -22.38
N LYS A 337 18.54 8.76 -21.90
CA LYS A 337 18.82 9.37 -20.60
C LYS A 337 17.82 8.87 -19.56
N GLY A 338 18.21 8.94 -18.29
CA GLY A 338 17.33 8.68 -17.16
C GLY A 338 17.06 7.21 -16.87
N LEU A 339 17.67 6.26 -17.59
CA LEU A 339 17.33 4.83 -17.50
C LEU A 339 17.50 4.25 -16.08
N LYS A 340 18.41 4.84 -15.27
CA LYS A 340 18.61 4.45 -13.87
C LYS A 340 17.47 4.88 -12.93
N THR A 341 16.60 5.80 -13.34
CA THR A 341 15.42 6.26 -12.59
C THR A 341 14.51 5.13 -12.18
N ASN A 342 14.37 4.13 -13.05
CA ASN A 342 13.51 3.02 -12.73
C ASN A 342 14.03 2.22 -11.56
N GLY A 343 15.36 2.24 -11.30
CA GLY A 343 16.24 1.41 -10.44
C GLY A 343 16.09 1.48 -8.92
N PHE A 344 16.55 0.44 -8.21
CA PHE A 344 17.09 0.57 -6.83
C PHE A 344 18.48 1.22 -6.85
N PHE A 345 18.64 2.31 -7.60
CA PHE A 345 19.91 3.00 -7.73
C PHE A 345 19.96 4.19 -6.79
N ASN A 346 20.95 4.22 -5.92
CA ASN A 346 21.31 5.40 -5.15
C ASN A 346 22.68 5.89 -5.65
N GLU A 347 22.75 7.17 -6.03
CA GLU A 347 23.97 7.81 -6.49
C GLU A 347 24.48 8.77 -5.42
N ASP A 348 25.44 8.31 -4.63
CA ASP A 348 25.98 9.08 -3.51
C ASP A 348 26.84 10.26 -3.98
N SER A 349 27.40 10.19 -5.19
CA SER A 349 28.33 11.18 -5.72
C SER A 349 27.70 12.20 -6.69
N GLY A 350 26.38 12.16 -6.84
CA GLY A 350 25.65 12.99 -7.79
C GLY A 350 25.26 14.38 -7.25
N TYR A 351 24.99 15.31 -8.17
CA TYR A 351 24.46 16.63 -7.84
C TYR A 351 22.93 16.55 -7.76
N ARG A 352 22.38 16.80 -6.56
CA ARG A 352 20.93 16.85 -6.34
C ARG A 352 20.40 18.23 -6.69
N ILE A 353 19.38 18.27 -7.53
CA ILE A 353 18.76 19.52 -7.99
C ILE A 353 17.25 19.35 -7.94
N ARG A 354 16.57 20.37 -7.42
CA ARG A 354 15.12 20.47 -7.49
C ARG A 354 14.71 21.11 -8.80
N LEU A 355 13.87 20.42 -9.57
CA LEU A 355 13.28 20.96 -10.78
C LEU A 355 12.08 21.88 -10.46
N LYS A 356 12.00 23.00 -11.15
CA LYS A 356 10.94 24.01 -11.14
C LYS A 356 10.02 23.84 -12.35
N GLY A 357 8.73 23.65 -12.05
CA GLY A 357 7.69 23.55 -13.05
C GLY A 357 7.23 24.89 -13.63
N PRO A 358 6.31 24.86 -14.60
CA PRO A 358 5.70 23.65 -15.18
C PRO A 358 6.48 23.03 -16.37
N ASN A 359 7.44 23.74 -16.95
CA ASN A 359 8.23 23.25 -18.10
C ASN A 359 9.41 22.37 -17.66
N TYR A 360 9.12 21.30 -16.92
CA TYR A 360 10.12 20.44 -16.29
C TYR A 360 11.14 19.84 -17.27
N SER A 361 10.68 19.36 -18.44
CA SER A 361 11.57 18.76 -19.45
C SER A 361 12.53 19.79 -20.04
N GLU A 362 12.08 21.02 -20.26
CA GLU A 362 12.92 22.11 -20.78
C GLU A 362 13.99 22.49 -19.75
N GLU A 363 13.59 22.64 -18.49
CA GLU A 363 14.51 22.96 -17.40
C GLU A 363 15.54 21.85 -17.18
N LEU A 364 15.11 20.58 -17.18
CA LEU A 364 16.01 19.43 -17.08
C LEU A 364 17.08 19.44 -18.18
N ASN A 365 16.68 19.68 -19.44
CA ASN A 365 17.63 19.79 -20.56
C ASN A 365 18.60 20.96 -20.37
N LYS A 366 18.10 22.14 -19.99
CA LYS A 366 18.93 23.33 -19.70
C LYS A 366 19.96 23.04 -18.61
N ILE A 367 19.57 22.35 -17.55
CA ILE A 367 20.46 21.98 -16.44
C ILE A 367 21.51 20.99 -16.93
N ILE A 368 21.12 19.92 -17.64
CA ILE A 368 22.06 18.92 -18.18
C ILE A 368 23.09 19.60 -19.08
N ASP A 369 22.65 20.43 -20.02
CA ASP A 369 23.53 21.16 -20.94
C ASP A 369 24.48 22.11 -20.20
N GLY A 370 23.96 22.83 -19.20
CA GLY A 370 24.75 23.73 -18.36
C GLY A 370 25.85 22.98 -17.60
N PHE A 371 25.52 21.85 -16.98
CA PHE A 371 26.49 20.98 -16.30
C PHE A 371 27.51 20.40 -17.27
N SER A 372 27.07 19.92 -18.43
CA SER A 372 27.96 19.36 -19.44
C SER A 372 28.98 20.37 -19.96
N ARG A 373 28.56 21.62 -20.20
CA ARG A 373 29.47 22.71 -20.58
C ARG A 373 30.43 23.08 -19.45
N LYS A 374 29.92 23.25 -18.23
CA LYS A 374 30.72 23.66 -17.06
C LYS A 374 31.83 22.66 -16.72
N TYR A 375 31.51 21.36 -16.73
CA TYR A 375 32.45 20.30 -16.33
C TYR A 375 33.14 19.60 -17.50
N ARG A 376 32.87 20.03 -18.75
CA ARG A 376 33.39 19.42 -19.99
C ARG A 376 33.24 17.89 -19.99
N SER A 377 32.06 17.42 -19.58
CA SER A 377 31.77 16.00 -19.37
C SER A 377 30.31 15.71 -19.72
N TYR A 378 29.98 14.46 -20.01
CA TYR A 378 28.58 14.06 -20.22
C TYR A 378 27.90 13.83 -18.88
N PHE A 379 26.62 14.19 -18.79
CA PHE A 379 25.80 13.92 -17.63
C PHE A 379 24.60 13.08 -18.00
N ASP A 380 24.20 12.20 -17.08
CA ASP A 380 22.90 11.54 -17.07
C ASP A 380 22.22 11.83 -15.72
N PHE A 381 20.95 11.46 -15.61
CA PHE A 381 20.13 11.80 -14.45
C PHE A 381 19.34 10.62 -13.90
N ILE A 382 18.82 10.81 -12.69
CA ILE A 382 17.88 9.93 -12.01
C ILE A 382 16.78 10.82 -11.46
N ILE A 383 15.50 10.48 -11.66
CA ILE A 383 14.42 11.12 -10.88
C ILE A 383 14.48 10.53 -9.48
N ASP A 384 14.76 11.40 -8.51
CA ASP A 384 14.99 11.02 -7.12
C ASP A 384 13.66 10.88 -6.37
N ILE A 385 12.96 9.78 -6.63
CA ILE A 385 11.67 9.49 -6.00
C ILE A 385 11.93 8.89 -4.60
N PRO A 386 11.27 9.38 -3.53
CA PRO A 386 11.32 8.75 -2.20
C PRO A 386 10.93 7.28 -2.26
N PHE A 387 11.43 6.46 -1.32
CA PHE A 387 11.01 5.04 -1.26
C PHE A 387 9.63 4.90 -0.61
N TYR A 388 8.60 5.36 -1.32
CA TYR A 388 7.21 5.46 -0.85
C TYR A 388 6.58 4.11 -0.47
N GLU A 389 7.10 3.00 -0.99
CA GLU A 389 6.64 1.67 -0.61
C GLU A 389 6.88 1.38 0.88
N SER A 390 7.91 1.97 1.50
CA SER A 390 8.12 1.86 2.94
C SER A 390 6.90 2.31 3.76
N LEU A 391 6.18 3.33 3.31
CA LEU A 391 4.96 3.82 3.94
C LEU A 391 3.79 2.85 3.75
N ARG A 392 3.71 2.17 2.61
CA ARG A 392 2.65 1.18 2.34
C ARG A 392 2.87 -0.08 3.17
N LEU A 393 4.12 -0.56 3.24
CA LEU A 393 4.51 -1.71 4.06
C LEU A 393 4.22 -1.49 5.55
N LEU A 394 4.30 -0.24 6.03
CA LEU A 394 3.95 0.13 7.40
C LEU A 394 2.53 -0.31 7.81
N TYR A 395 1.55 -0.21 6.91
CA TYR A 395 0.16 -0.60 7.18
C TYR A 395 -0.12 -2.08 6.89
N GLY A 396 0.86 -2.81 6.34
CA GLY A 396 0.76 -4.22 6.03
C GLY A 396 -0.16 -4.56 4.85
N TRP A 397 0.01 -5.78 4.34
CA TRP A 397 -0.71 -6.28 3.16
C TRP A 397 -2.23 -6.29 3.28
N LYS A 398 -2.78 -6.55 4.48
CA LYS A 398 -4.23 -6.60 4.69
C LYS A 398 -4.87 -5.26 4.37
N THR A 399 -4.18 -4.17 4.73
CA THR A 399 -4.60 -2.82 4.40
C THR A 399 -4.48 -2.58 2.90
N CYS A 400 -3.34 -2.92 2.28
CA CYS A 400 -3.15 -2.81 0.83
C CYS A 400 -4.23 -3.56 0.04
N LYS A 401 -4.55 -4.80 0.43
CA LYS A 401 -5.62 -5.64 -0.15
C LYS A 401 -6.99 -4.99 -0.11
N ARG A 402 -7.24 -4.06 0.83
CA ARG A 402 -8.54 -3.37 0.96
C ARG A 402 -8.59 -2.04 0.23
N ILE A 403 -7.46 -1.35 0.08
CA ILE A 403 -7.44 -0.01 -0.54
C ILE A 403 -7.05 -0.02 -2.02
N TYR A 404 -6.40 -1.07 -2.52
CA TYR A 404 -5.95 -1.19 -3.92
C TYR A 404 -6.63 -2.36 -4.66
N LYS A 405 -7.93 -2.55 -4.47
CA LYS A 405 -8.73 -3.58 -5.16
C LYS A 405 -9.09 -3.19 -6.58
#